data_AF-A0A838JJ07-F1
#
_entry.id   AF-A0A838JJ07-F1
#
_cell.length_a   1.000
_cell.length_b   1.000
_cell.length_c   1.000
_cell.angle_alpha   90.00
_cell.angle_beta   90.00
_cell.angle_gamma   90.00
#
_symmetry.space_group_name_H-M   'P 1'
#
loop_
_entity.id
_entity.type
_entity.pdbx_description
1 polymer ?
#
loop_
_entity_poly.entity_id
_entity_poly.type
_entity_poly.pdbx_seq_one_letter_code
_entity_poly.pdbx_strand_id
1 'polypeptide(L)'
;MKTLNLFLDEKKKVTIHTLASYIRQYILEQFPIVLHENHEKLERTFAKAGEYAYGVYGRTLFQPLQEELRQAGINAQPDFPGDFATTSIEYWGPPEERERCMWSVLSTASGQTLGTIVTRIFHDHTRFRIPHAPGIIVLEETETDAVLSALSHAATRLSGTAQEKVVETMLKAKQPVWEYSVEVGLADCLDSRKTEISEALLEHSLALWGNYGWELVTAVPSQGRLIAFFKRSGTE
;
A
#
# COMPACT_ATOMS: atom_id res chain seq x y z
N MET A 1 5.35 8.65 20.64
CA MET A 1 6.46 9.10 19.79
C MET A 1 6.99 10.48 20.21
N LYS A 2 8.26 10.80 19.89
CA LYS A 2 8.73 12.20 19.89
C LYS A 2 8.14 12.94 18.68
N THR A 3 8.01 14.27 18.74
CA THR A 3 7.64 15.07 17.56
C THR A 3 8.74 15.01 16.49
N LEU A 4 8.39 15.26 15.23
CA LEU A 4 9.34 15.23 14.11
C LEU A 4 10.52 16.18 14.36
N ASN A 5 10.26 17.40 14.85
CA ASN A 5 11.31 18.38 15.14
C ASN A 5 12.36 17.82 16.12
N LEU A 6 11.91 17.27 17.26
CA LEU A 6 12.83 16.67 18.23
C LEU A 6 13.57 15.45 17.66
N PHE A 7 12.89 14.67 16.82
CA PHE A 7 13.53 13.55 16.14
C PHE A 7 14.63 14.00 15.17
N LEU A 8 14.40 15.08 14.42
CA LEU A 8 15.35 15.62 13.44
C LEU A 8 16.54 16.34 14.11
N ASP A 9 16.33 17.01 15.23
CA ASP A 9 17.40 17.66 16.01
C ASP A 9 18.49 16.66 16.47
N GLU A 10 18.09 15.40 16.70
CA GLU A 10 19.01 14.31 17.08
C GLU A 10 19.78 13.74 15.88
N LYS A 11 19.48 14.17 14.65
CA LYS A 11 20.08 13.64 13.41
C LYS A 11 21.12 14.58 12.86
N LYS A 12 22.27 14.01 12.47
CA LYS A 12 23.36 14.75 11.82
C LYS A 12 22.96 15.33 10.45
N LYS A 13 22.02 14.69 9.77
CA LYS A 13 21.54 15.08 8.44
C LYS A 13 20.10 14.62 8.22
N VAL A 14 19.27 15.51 7.68
CA VAL A 14 17.94 15.16 7.18
C VAL A 14 18.08 14.57 5.78
N THR A 15 17.57 13.36 5.60
CA THR A 15 17.53 12.62 4.32
C THR A 15 16.16 11.99 4.16
N ILE A 16 15.82 11.57 2.95
CA ILE A 16 14.57 10.86 2.69
C ILE A 16 14.44 9.58 3.54
N HIS A 17 15.54 8.85 3.76
CA HIS A 17 15.57 7.68 4.63
C HIS A 17 15.31 8.01 6.12
N THR A 18 15.86 9.13 6.61
CA THR A 18 15.60 9.60 7.97
C THR A 18 14.11 9.92 8.15
N LEU A 19 13.50 10.62 7.18
CA LEU A 19 12.07 10.93 7.18
C LEU A 19 11.23 9.65 7.08
N ALA A 20 11.58 8.73 6.19
CA ALA A 20 10.89 7.45 6.05
C ALA A 20 10.90 6.62 7.34
N SER A 21 12.02 6.60 8.06
CA SER A 21 12.12 5.92 9.36
C SER A 21 11.14 6.51 10.38
N TYR A 22 11.05 7.84 10.43
CA TYR A 22 10.10 8.52 11.30
C TYR A 22 8.65 8.21 10.90
N ILE A 23 8.32 8.32 9.61
CA ILE A 23 6.98 8.06 9.07
C ILE A 23 6.55 6.62 9.35
N ARG A 24 7.44 5.63 9.18
CA ARG A 24 7.15 4.23 9.54
C ARG A 24 6.80 4.09 11.02
N GLN A 25 7.56 4.74 11.91
CA GLN A 25 7.27 4.71 13.34
C GLN A 25 5.94 5.39 13.65
N TYR A 26 5.67 6.55 13.04
CA TYR A 26 4.40 7.26 13.17
C TYR A 26 3.23 6.35 12.78
N ILE A 27 3.30 5.70 11.61
CA ILE A 27 2.24 4.81 11.13
C ILE A 27 2.04 3.64 12.11
N LEU A 28 3.11 2.98 12.55
CA LEU A 28 3.00 1.86 13.49
C LEU A 28 2.34 2.24 14.81
N GLU A 29 2.61 3.45 15.33
CA GLU A 29 2.03 3.94 16.58
C GLU A 29 0.58 4.44 16.39
N GLN A 30 0.29 5.17 15.31
CA GLN A 30 -0.99 5.86 15.11
C GLN A 30 -2.06 5.03 14.41
N PHE A 31 -1.66 4.09 13.54
CA PHE A 31 -2.57 3.23 12.80
C PHE A 31 -3.63 2.52 13.68
N PRO A 32 -3.26 1.77 14.74
CA PRO A 32 -4.25 1.07 15.55
C PRO A 32 -5.16 2.03 16.32
N ILE A 33 -4.64 3.19 16.72
CA ILE A 33 -5.40 4.24 17.43
C ILE A 33 -6.45 4.83 16.50
N VAL A 34 -6.05 5.30 15.32
CA VAL A 34 -6.95 5.88 14.32
C VAL A 34 -8.05 4.91 13.94
N LEU A 35 -7.73 3.63 13.73
CA LEU A 35 -8.73 2.62 13.44
C LEU A 35 -9.70 2.41 14.58
N HIS A 36 -9.21 2.28 15.82
CA HIS A 36 -10.06 2.04 16.97
C HIS A 36 -10.99 3.22 17.25
N GLU A 37 -10.45 4.43 17.31
CA GLU A 37 -11.20 5.65 17.67
C GLU A 37 -12.21 6.07 16.58
N ASN A 38 -11.95 5.73 15.32
CA ASN A 38 -12.81 6.11 14.20
C ASN A 38 -13.63 4.95 13.64
N HIS A 39 -13.60 3.76 14.25
CA HIS A 39 -14.19 2.54 13.72
C HIS A 39 -15.64 2.72 13.27
N GLU A 40 -16.54 3.14 14.18
CA GLU A 40 -17.95 3.32 13.85
C GLU A 40 -18.18 4.33 12.72
N LYS A 41 -17.41 5.41 12.71
CA LYS A 41 -17.51 6.45 11.68
C LYS A 41 -17.08 5.91 10.32
N LEU A 42 -15.99 5.16 10.27
CA LEU A 42 -15.45 4.58 9.05
C LEU A 42 -16.38 3.49 8.50
N GLU A 43 -16.90 2.60 9.36
CA GLU A 43 -17.89 1.59 8.98
C GLU A 43 -19.18 2.23 8.43
N ARG A 44 -19.72 3.25 9.11
CA ARG A 44 -20.90 3.98 8.62
C ARG A 44 -20.60 4.68 7.30
N THR A 45 -19.40 5.23 7.13
CA THR A 45 -18.99 5.86 5.88
C THR A 45 -18.90 4.82 4.76
N PHE A 46 -18.36 3.63 5.04
CA PHE A 46 -18.27 2.55 4.06
C PHE A 46 -19.66 2.03 3.68
N ALA A 47 -20.54 1.81 4.65
CA ALA A 47 -21.92 1.40 4.39
C ALA A 47 -22.70 2.43 3.53
N LYS A 48 -22.37 3.72 3.65
CA LYS A 48 -23.02 4.80 2.91
C LYS A 48 -22.38 5.11 1.55
N ALA A 49 -21.06 5.02 1.45
CA ALA A 49 -20.27 5.58 0.35
C ALA A 49 -19.12 4.67 -0.12
N GLY A 50 -19.09 3.41 0.32
CA GLY A 50 -18.11 2.40 -0.07
C GLY A 50 -16.66 2.83 0.17
N GLU A 51 -15.85 2.69 -0.87
CA GLU A 51 -14.40 2.93 -0.85
C GLU A 51 -13.99 4.35 -0.42
N TYR A 52 -14.91 5.32 -0.47
CA TYR A 52 -14.65 6.66 0.05
C TYR A 52 -14.21 6.64 1.54
N ALA A 53 -14.65 5.64 2.32
CA ALA A 53 -14.20 5.43 3.69
C ALA A 53 -12.67 5.28 3.81
N TYR A 54 -12.00 4.69 2.83
CA TYR A 54 -10.54 4.55 2.81
C TYR A 54 -9.85 5.90 2.63
N GLY A 55 -10.43 6.81 1.83
CA GLY A 55 -9.96 8.19 1.73
C GLY A 55 -10.21 9.00 3.02
N VAL A 56 -11.26 8.70 3.77
CA VAL A 56 -11.47 9.28 5.12
C VAL A 56 -10.41 8.76 6.09
N TYR A 57 -10.19 7.45 6.12
CA TYR A 57 -9.15 6.82 6.94
C TYR A 57 -7.75 7.38 6.63
N GLY A 58 -7.37 7.44 5.35
CA GLY A 58 -6.07 7.97 4.92
C GLY A 58 -5.87 9.42 5.38
N ARG A 59 -6.88 10.28 5.19
CA ARG A 59 -6.79 11.67 5.68
C ARG A 59 -6.66 11.75 7.20
N THR A 60 -7.46 10.99 7.95
CA THR A 60 -7.38 10.98 9.42
C THR A 60 -6.00 10.53 9.90
N LEU A 61 -5.40 9.53 9.25
CA LEU A 61 -4.09 9.03 9.62
C LEU A 61 -2.96 10.01 9.23
N PHE A 62 -3.01 10.61 8.05
CA PHE A 62 -1.86 11.33 7.49
C PHE A 62 -1.90 12.85 7.68
N GLN A 63 -3.06 13.43 7.99
CA GLN A 63 -3.15 14.88 8.19
C GLN A 63 -2.28 15.40 9.34
N PRO A 64 -2.19 14.75 10.53
CA PRO A 64 -1.28 15.23 11.57
C PRO A 64 0.19 15.10 11.16
N LEU A 65 0.55 14.03 10.43
CA LEU A 65 1.90 13.85 9.91
C LEU A 65 2.28 14.93 8.88
N GLN A 66 1.35 15.28 7.97
CA GLN A 66 1.54 16.38 7.02
C GLN A 66 1.83 17.70 7.75
N GLU A 67 1.11 17.96 8.84
CA GLU A 67 1.32 19.16 9.66
C GLU A 67 2.68 19.13 10.38
N GLU A 68 3.12 17.98 10.91
CA GLU A 68 4.45 17.83 11.49
C GLU A 68 5.57 18.05 10.46
N LEU A 69 5.43 17.51 9.25
CA LEU A 69 6.37 17.75 8.14
C LEU A 69 6.48 19.25 7.84
N ARG A 70 5.34 19.92 7.69
CA ARG A 70 5.27 21.36 7.43
C ARG A 70 5.92 22.19 8.54
N GLN A 71 5.67 21.86 9.81
CA GLN A 71 6.27 22.53 10.96
C GLN A 71 7.79 22.31 11.05
N ALA A 72 8.28 21.20 10.53
CA ALA A 72 9.71 20.90 10.41
C ALA A 72 10.38 21.54 9.17
N GLY A 73 9.64 22.34 8.40
CA GLY A 73 10.16 22.94 7.16
C GLY A 73 10.39 21.91 6.05
N ILE A 74 9.66 20.78 6.08
CA ILE A 74 9.63 19.79 5.01
C ILE A 74 8.34 19.99 4.22
N ASN A 75 8.49 20.27 2.93
CA ASN A 75 7.38 20.41 2.01
C ASN A 75 7.14 19.06 1.31
N ALA A 76 5.91 18.57 1.33
CA ALA A 76 5.45 17.43 0.54
C ALA A 76 4.67 17.95 -0.67
N GLN A 77 4.97 17.45 -1.87
CA GLN A 77 4.24 17.79 -3.09
C GLN A 77 3.91 16.53 -3.91
N PRO A 78 2.62 16.22 -4.13
CA PRO A 78 1.45 16.80 -3.44
C PRO A 78 1.47 16.49 -1.92
N ASP A 79 0.53 17.06 -1.18
CA ASP A 79 0.39 16.81 0.26
C ASP A 79 0.32 15.31 0.58
N PHE A 80 0.87 14.91 1.72
CA PHE A 80 0.97 13.51 2.12
C PHE A 80 -0.42 12.89 2.33
N PRO A 81 -0.68 11.64 1.87
CA PRO A 81 0.28 10.67 1.28
C PRO A 81 0.44 10.76 -0.24
N GLY A 82 -0.14 11.78 -0.87
CA GLY A 82 -0.19 11.94 -2.31
C GLY A 82 -1.57 12.43 -2.77
N ASP A 83 -1.76 12.55 -4.08
CA ASP A 83 -3.03 12.85 -4.71
C ASP A 83 -3.61 11.61 -5.39
N PHE A 84 -4.89 11.35 -5.17
CA PHE A 84 -5.56 10.16 -5.69
C PHE A 84 -5.61 10.14 -7.23
N ALA A 85 -5.80 11.31 -7.87
CA ALA A 85 -6.00 11.39 -9.31
C ALA A 85 -4.67 11.41 -10.09
N THR A 86 -3.63 12.00 -9.52
CA THR A 86 -2.41 12.36 -10.26
C THR A 86 -1.15 11.69 -9.72
N THR A 87 -1.08 11.33 -8.44
CA THR A 87 0.08 10.65 -7.84
C THR A 87 -0.31 9.38 -7.09
N SER A 88 -1.12 8.54 -7.74
CA SER A 88 -1.41 7.20 -7.23
C SER A 88 -1.55 6.13 -8.32
N ILE A 89 -1.33 4.88 -7.95
CA ILE A 89 -1.55 3.69 -8.78
C ILE A 89 -2.12 2.55 -7.92
N GLU A 90 -3.08 1.82 -8.47
CA GLU A 90 -3.67 0.63 -7.86
C GLU A 90 -2.96 -0.63 -8.36
N TYR A 91 -2.52 -1.48 -7.45
CA TYR A 91 -2.09 -2.84 -7.73
C TYR A 91 -3.21 -3.80 -7.36
N TRP A 92 -3.60 -4.57 -8.37
CA TRP A 92 -4.60 -5.60 -8.22
C TRP A 92 -4.00 -6.78 -7.45
N GLY A 93 -4.89 -7.50 -6.80
CA GLY A 93 -4.65 -8.53 -5.81
C GLY A 93 -6.00 -9.17 -5.48
N PRO A 94 -6.06 -10.11 -4.52
CA PRO A 94 -7.34 -10.60 -4.04
C PRO A 94 -8.23 -9.42 -3.60
N PRO A 95 -9.54 -9.42 -3.88
CA PRO A 95 -10.44 -8.31 -3.53
C PRO A 95 -10.40 -7.93 -2.04
N GLU A 96 -10.04 -8.88 -1.19
CA GLU A 96 -9.85 -8.73 0.25
C GLU A 96 -8.66 -7.85 0.63
N GLU A 97 -7.69 -7.71 -0.26
CA GLU A 97 -6.40 -7.11 0.01
C GLU A 97 -5.80 -6.54 -1.28
N ARG A 98 -6.33 -5.37 -1.68
CA ARG A 98 -5.74 -4.56 -2.73
C ARG A 98 -4.84 -3.49 -2.14
N GLU A 99 -3.94 -3.00 -2.99
CA GLU A 99 -2.92 -2.05 -2.59
C GLU A 99 -2.95 -0.83 -3.51
N ARG A 100 -3.12 0.34 -2.92
CA ARG A 100 -2.87 1.61 -3.59
C ARG A 100 -1.54 2.19 -3.15
N CYS A 101 -0.64 2.43 -4.11
CA CYS A 101 0.53 3.26 -3.89
C CYS A 101 0.16 4.72 -4.17
N MET A 102 0.37 5.61 -3.20
CA MET A 102 0.30 7.07 -3.36
C MET A 102 1.67 7.67 -3.08
N TRP A 103 2.06 8.76 -3.71
CA TRP A 103 3.37 9.35 -3.43
C TRP A 103 3.38 10.88 -3.35
N SER A 104 4.37 11.35 -2.59
CA SER A 104 4.73 12.75 -2.41
C SER A 104 6.24 12.91 -2.56
N VAL A 105 6.66 13.91 -3.34
CA VAL A 105 8.06 14.36 -3.40
C VAL A 105 8.31 15.25 -2.20
N LEU A 106 9.36 14.98 -1.44
CA LEU A 106 9.73 15.76 -0.26
C LEU A 106 10.90 16.69 -0.57
N SER A 107 10.80 17.95 -0.12
CA SER A 107 11.87 18.94 -0.21
C SER A 107 11.99 19.74 1.08
N THR A 108 13.17 20.31 1.33
CA THR A 108 13.36 21.25 2.44
C THR A 108 12.72 22.62 2.13
N ALA A 109 12.59 23.47 3.15
CA ALA A 109 12.19 24.87 3.00
C ALA A 109 13.14 25.69 2.11
N SER A 110 14.41 25.26 1.97
CA SER A 110 15.38 25.87 1.05
C SER A 110 15.23 25.40 -0.40
N GLY A 111 14.25 24.52 -0.69
CA GLY A 111 14.00 23.99 -2.03
C GLY A 111 14.90 22.80 -2.41
N GLN A 112 15.67 22.25 -1.48
CA GLN A 112 16.45 21.04 -1.74
C GLN A 112 15.52 19.83 -1.77
N THR A 113 15.37 19.19 -2.93
CA THR A 113 14.67 17.92 -3.07
C THR A 113 15.40 16.81 -2.32
N LEU A 114 14.67 16.05 -1.51
CA LEU A 114 15.19 14.95 -0.69
C LEU A 114 14.95 13.59 -1.34
N GLY A 115 13.88 13.44 -2.12
CA GLY A 115 13.44 12.20 -2.75
C GLY A 115 11.93 12.05 -2.67
N THR A 116 11.42 10.84 -2.90
CA THR A 116 9.99 10.52 -2.89
C THR A 116 9.66 9.50 -1.80
N ILE A 117 8.57 9.76 -1.07
CA ILE A 117 7.93 8.76 -0.22
C ILE A 117 6.72 8.21 -0.95
N VAL A 118 6.69 6.90 -1.15
CA VAL A 118 5.48 6.19 -1.58
C VAL A 118 4.84 5.53 -0.37
N THR A 119 3.56 5.80 -0.17
CA THR A 119 2.70 5.19 0.84
C THR A 119 1.87 4.09 0.20
N ARG A 120 2.03 2.86 0.69
CA ARG A 120 1.22 1.70 0.31
C ARG A 120 0.01 1.64 1.24
N ILE A 121 -1.20 1.79 0.71
CA ILE A 121 -2.45 1.74 1.47
C ILE A 121 -3.20 0.46 1.08
N PHE A 122 -3.37 -0.44 2.05
CA PHE A 122 -4.07 -1.70 1.86
C PHE A 122 -5.56 -1.53 2.18
N HIS A 123 -6.42 -2.12 1.36
CA HIS A 123 -7.86 -2.03 1.55
C HIS A 123 -8.61 -3.26 1.01
N ASP A 124 -9.80 -3.47 1.57
CA ASP A 124 -10.68 -4.59 1.27
C ASP A 124 -11.92 -4.09 0.49
N HIS A 125 -12.17 -4.61 -0.70
CA HIS A 125 -13.34 -4.26 -1.50
C HIS A 125 -14.61 -5.02 -1.10
N THR A 126 -14.49 -6.05 -0.27
CA THR A 126 -15.62 -6.90 0.15
C THR A 126 -16.32 -6.37 1.40
N ARG A 127 -15.57 -5.69 2.28
CA ARG A 127 -16.06 -5.08 3.53
C ARG A 127 -15.13 -3.97 4.00
N PHE A 128 -15.57 -3.14 4.94
CA PHE A 128 -14.66 -2.20 5.58
C PHE A 128 -13.63 -2.96 6.43
N ARG A 129 -12.41 -3.06 5.93
CA ARG A 129 -11.27 -3.64 6.65
C ARG A 129 -9.98 -3.04 6.10
N ILE A 130 -9.03 -2.77 6.98
CA ILE A 130 -7.65 -2.45 6.61
C ILE A 130 -6.80 -3.69 6.91
N PRO A 131 -6.37 -4.46 5.90
CA PRO A 131 -5.65 -5.72 6.11
C PRO A 131 -4.34 -5.54 6.89
N HIS A 132 -3.57 -4.52 6.54
CA HIS A 132 -2.25 -4.23 7.10
C HIS A 132 -2.04 -2.73 7.30
N ALA A 133 -1.14 -2.39 8.22
CA ALA A 133 -0.71 -1.01 8.40
C ALA A 133 -0.11 -0.47 7.08
N PRO A 134 -0.31 0.83 6.75
CA PRO A 134 0.28 1.40 5.56
C PRO A 134 1.80 1.21 5.49
N GLY A 135 2.28 0.82 4.31
CA GLY A 135 3.69 0.62 4.03
C GLY A 135 4.37 1.90 3.53
N ILE A 136 5.69 2.00 3.68
CA ILE A 136 6.49 3.08 3.11
C ILE A 136 7.52 2.49 2.16
N ILE A 137 7.67 3.07 0.97
CA ILE A 137 8.77 2.85 0.05
C ILE A 137 9.51 4.18 -0.11
N VAL A 138 10.83 4.10 -0.14
CA VAL A 138 11.71 5.26 -0.36
C VAL A 138 12.25 5.16 -1.78
N LEU A 139 12.09 6.22 -2.54
CA LEU A 139 12.61 6.36 -3.90
C LEU A 139 13.48 7.62 -3.97
N GLU A 140 14.57 7.55 -4.72
CA GLU A 140 15.39 8.73 -5.05
C GLU A 140 14.79 9.48 -6.25
N GLU A 141 14.00 8.79 -7.07
CA GLU A 141 13.26 9.31 -8.21
C GLU A 141 12.21 10.32 -7.76
N THR A 142 12.14 11.46 -8.44
CA THR A 142 11.21 12.57 -8.12
C THR A 142 10.21 12.85 -9.24
N GLU A 143 10.48 12.37 -10.44
CA GLU A 143 9.61 12.53 -11.61
C GLU A 143 8.58 11.39 -11.66
N THR A 144 7.32 11.72 -11.96
CA THR A 144 6.21 10.76 -11.98
C THR A 144 6.49 9.52 -12.82
N ASP A 145 7.01 9.67 -14.05
CA ASP A 145 7.30 8.54 -14.92
C ASP A 145 8.39 7.62 -14.35
N ALA A 146 9.39 8.20 -13.68
CA ALA A 146 10.45 7.45 -13.02
C ALA A 146 9.94 6.71 -11.78
N VAL A 147 9.07 7.35 -10.99
CA VAL A 147 8.38 6.72 -9.85
C VAL A 147 7.51 5.55 -10.31
N LEU A 148 6.70 5.74 -11.36
CA LEU A 148 5.88 4.69 -11.94
C LEU A 148 6.74 3.53 -12.49
N SER A 149 7.84 3.85 -13.16
CA SER A 149 8.79 2.84 -13.64
C SER A 149 9.38 2.05 -12.46
N ALA A 150 9.76 2.72 -11.37
CA ALA A 150 10.30 2.05 -10.18
C ALA A 150 9.26 1.13 -9.52
N LEU A 151 8.00 1.58 -9.42
CA LEU A 151 6.90 0.82 -8.82
C LEU A 151 6.43 -0.35 -9.69
N SER A 152 6.66 -0.32 -11.01
CA SER A 152 6.39 -1.45 -11.91
C SER A 152 7.25 -2.69 -11.62
N HIS A 153 8.29 -2.56 -10.80
CA HIS A 153 9.08 -3.69 -10.34
C HIS A 153 8.57 -4.18 -8.98
N ALA A 154 8.06 -5.42 -8.92
CA ALA A 154 7.54 -5.99 -7.68
C ALA A 154 8.59 -6.03 -6.56
N ALA A 155 9.87 -6.23 -6.90
CA ALA A 155 10.97 -6.16 -5.95
C ALA A 155 11.05 -4.80 -5.22
N THR A 156 10.72 -3.70 -5.89
CA THR A 156 10.66 -2.37 -5.26
C THR A 156 9.51 -2.30 -4.27
N ARG A 157 8.30 -2.70 -4.68
CA ARG A 157 7.09 -2.61 -3.83
C ARG A 157 7.09 -3.55 -2.65
N LEU A 158 7.56 -4.78 -2.87
CA LEU A 158 7.55 -5.86 -1.89
C LEU A 158 8.84 -5.88 -1.04
N SER A 159 9.84 -5.03 -1.34
CA SER A 159 10.99 -4.88 -0.46
C SER A 159 10.58 -4.27 0.89
N GLY A 160 10.70 -5.06 1.96
CA GLY A 160 10.44 -4.62 3.34
C GLY A 160 9.17 -5.20 4.01
N THR A 161 8.50 -6.18 3.41
CA THR A 161 7.45 -6.97 4.06
C THR A 161 8.03 -7.98 5.05
N ALA A 162 8.67 -7.48 6.12
CA ALA A 162 8.95 -8.31 7.28
C ALA A 162 7.72 -8.34 8.18
N GLN A 163 7.10 -9.53 8.26
CA GLN A 163 6.02 -9.96 9.16
C GLN A 163 4.58 -9.53 8.83
N GLU A 164 3.95 -10.30 7.94
CA GLU A 164 2.50 -10.46 7.92
C GLU A 164 2.15 -11.78 8.61
N LYS A 165 1.46 -11.72 9.75
CA LYS A 165 0.85 -12.89 10.38
C LYS A 165 -0.55 -13.07 9.83
N VAL A 166 -0.78 -14.25 9.27
CA VAL A 166 -2.04 -14.76 8.73
C VAL A 166 -3.14 -14.69 9.80
N VAL A 167 -4.29 -14.11 9.45
CA VAL A 167 -5.55 -14.29 10.19
C VAL A 167 -6.34 -15.38 9.49
N GLU A 168 -6.25 -16.59 10.01
CA GLU A 168 -6.96 -17.77 9.52
C GLU A 168 -8.47 -17.59 9.75
N THR A 169 -9.26 -17.49 8.68
CA THR A 169 -10.73 -17.46 8.80
C THR A 169 -11.29 -18.78 8.27
N MET A 170 -11.71 -19.65 9.17
CA MET A 170 -12.40 -20.90 8.83
C MET A 170 -13.83 -20.60 8.36
N LEU A 171 -14.14 -20.89 7.09
CA LEU A 171 -15.50 -20.85 6.56
C LEU A 171 -16.10 -22.26 6.49
N LYS A 172 -17.34 -22.41 6.98
CA LYS A 172 -18.12 -23.66 6.90
C LYS A 172 -18.89 -23.72 5.58
N ALA A 173 -18.90 -24.90 4.96
CA ALA A 173 -19.49 -25.15 3.65
C ALA A 173 -21.03 -25.12 3.63
N LYS A 174 -21.58 -24.37 2.66
CA LYS A 174 -22.91 -24.51 2.04
C LYS A 174 -22.76 -24.32 0.52
N GLN A 175 -23.83 -24.55 -0.25
CA GLN A 175 -23.78 -24.78 -1.71
C GLN A 175 -22.97 -23.72 -2.48
N PRO A 176 -22.10 -24.13 -3.44
CA PRO A 176 -21.10 -23.23 -4.02
C PRO A 176 -21.70 -22.32 -5.08
N VAL A 177 -21.79 -21.02 -4.77
CA VAL A 177 -21.79 -19.97 -5.79
C VAL A 177 -20.32 -19.73 -6.16
N TRP A 178 -19.96 -19.77 -7.44
CA TRP A 178 -18.58 -19.50 -7.85
C TRP A 178 -18.36 -17.99 -8.00
N GLU A 179 -17.34 -17.48 -7.33
CA GLU A 179 -16.82 -16.13 -7.52
C GLU A 179 -15.61 -16.16 -8.45
N TYR A 180 -15.40 -15.08 -9.20
CA TYR A 180 -14.29 -14.93 -10.14
C TYR A 180 -13.60 -13.57 -9.95
N SER A 181 -12.28 -13.55 -10.13
CA SER A 181 -11.48 -12.33 -10.06
C SER A 181 -10.30 -12.40 -11.03
N VAL A 182 -9.65 -11.26 -11.24
CA VAL A 182 -8.58 -11.09 -12.23
C VAL A 182 -7.40 -10.37 -11.59
N GLU A 183 -6.20 -10.84 -11.91
CA GLU A 183 -4.92 -10.24 -11.59
C GLU A 183 -4.21 -9.83 -12.88
N VAL A 184 -3.57 -8.66 -12.89
CA VAL A 184 -2.83 -8.12 -14.04
C VAL A 184 -1.38 -7.75 -13.71
N GLY A 185 -0.97 -7.84 -12.44
CA GLY A 185 0.35 -7.48 -11.93
C GLY A 185 1.32 -8.65 -11.73
N LEU A 186 0.93 -9.91 -11.98
CA LEU A 186 1.87 -11.05 -11.79
C LEU A 186 3.12 -10.94 -12.67
N ALA A 187 3.02 -10.30 -13.82
CA ALA A 187 4.17 -10.06 -14.70
C ALA A 187 5.25 -9.19 -14.04
N ASP A 188 4.88 -8.31 -13.09
CA ASP A 188 5.82 -7.44 -12.37
C ASP A 188 6.77 -8.25 -11.47
N CYS A 189 6.39 -9.49 -11.15
CA CYS A 189 7.21 -10.43 -10.39
C CYS A 189 8.23 -11.15 -11.27
N LEU A 190 8.12 -11.08 -12.59
CA LEU A 190 8.97 -11.82 -13.53
C LEU A 190 10.12 -10.93 -14.04
N ASP A 191 11.31 -11.06 -13.45
CA ASP A 191 12.55 -10.49 -13.98
C ASP A 191 13.48 -11.61 -14.46
N SER A 192 13.64 -11.72 -15.78
CA SER A 192 14.49 -12.73 -16.43
C SER A 192 15.96 -12.66 -16.01
N ARG A 193 16.41 -11.53 -15.44
CA ARG A 193 17.77 -11.33 -14.94
C ARG A 193 17.94 -11.72 -13.47
N LYS A 194 16.86 -11.97 -12.75
CA LYS A 194 16.83 -12.27 -11.30
C LYS A 194 15.83 -13.39 -11.02
N THR A 195 16.08 -14.57 -11.58
CA THR A 195 15.15 -15.70 -11.54
C THR A 195 14.75 -16.13 -10.13
N GLU A 196 15.70 -16.28 -9.21
CA GLU A 196 15.41 -16.70 -7.83
C GLU A 196 14.51 -15.71 -7.07
N ILE A 197 14.77 -14.40 -7.24
CA ILE A 197 13.93 -13.35 -6.64
C ILE A 197 12.55 -13.36 -7.30
N SER A 198 12.49 -13.60 -8.60
CA SER A 198 11.24 -13.65 -9.36
C SER A 198 10.33 -14.80 -8.91
N GLU A 199 10.91 -15.98 -8.67
CA GLU A 199 10.18 -17.14 -8.15
C GLU A 199 9.59 -16.85 -6.78
N ALA A 200 10.40 -16.33 -5.84
CA ALA A 200 9.92 -16.00 -4.49
C ALA A 200 8.81 -14.94 -4.49
N LEU A 201 8.91 -13.91 -5.33
CA LEU A 201 7.89 -12.87 -5.45
C LEU A 201 6.59 -13.42 -6.07
N LEU A 202 6.71 -14.25 -7.11
CA LEU A 202 5.55 -14.89 -7.73
C LEU A 202 4.85 -15.85 -6.76
N GLU A 203 5.61 -16.67 -6.03
CA GLU A 203 5.07 -17.56 -4.99
C GLU A 203 4.36 -16.76 -3.91
N HIS A 204 4.96 -15.66 -3.43
CA HIS A 204 4.31 -14.78 -2.45
C HIS A 204 3.00 -14.20 -2.99
N SER A 205 3.00 -13.67 -4.23
CA SER A 205 1.79 -13.14 -4.85
C SER A 205 0.70 -14.21 -5.00
N LEU A 206 1.02 -15.41 -5.48
CA LEU A 206 0.05 -16.50 -5.60
C LEU A 206 -0.44 -17.00 -4.24
N ALA A 207 0.43 -17.03 -3.22
CA ALA A 207 0.05 -17.39 -1.86
C ALA A 207 -0.96 -16.40 -1.27
N LEU A 208 -0.84 -15.10 -1.54
CA LEU A 208 -1.84 -14.10 -1.12
C LEU A 208 -3.23 -14.46 -1.65
N TRP A 209 -3.35 -14.81 -2.93
CA TRP A 209 -4.61 -15.30 -3.52
C TRP A 209 -5.11 -16.57 -2.81
N GLY A 210 -4.23 -17.56 -2.63
CA GLY A 210 -4.56 -18.83 -1.96
C GLY A 210 -5.03 -18.65 -0.50
N ASN A 211 -4.48 -17.68 0.23
CA ASN A 211 -4.86 -17.38 1.62
C ASN A 211 -6.33 -16.96 1.76
N TYR A 212 -6.93 -16.43 0.69
CA TYR A 212 -8.34 -16.04 0.62
C TYR A 212 -9.22 -17.07 -0.12
N GLY A 213 -8.68 -18.28 -0.32
CA GLY A 213 -9.38 -19.41 -0.95
C GLY A 213 -9.49 -19.29 -2.48
N TRP A 214 -8.75 -18.37 -3.09
CA TRP A 214 -8.74 -18.23 -4.55
C TRP A 214 -7.81 -19.27 -5.19
N GLU A 215 -8.32 -19.92 -6.22
CA GLU A 215 -7.61 -20.88 -7.05
C GLU A 215 -7.30 -20.26 -8.42
N LEU A 216 -6.04 -20.34 -8.84
CA LEU A 216 -5.66 -19.96 -10.20
C LEU A 216 -6.32 -20.91 -11.20
N VAL A 217 -7.11 -20.36 -12.12
CA VAL A 217 -7.78 -21.11 -13.19
C VAL A 217 -6.91 -21.16 -14.43
N THR A 218 -6.43 -19.99 -14.87
CA THR A 218 -5.60 -19.84 -16.06
C THR A 218 -4.86 -18.52 -16.03
N ALA A 219 -3.71 -18.45 -16.70
CA ALA A 219 -2.98 -17.21 -16.95
C ALA A 219 -2.70 -17.08 -18.44
N VAL A 220 -3.02 -15.93 -19.02
CA VAL A 220 -2.89 -15.67 -20.46
C VAL A 220 -2.10 -14.39 -20.71
N PRO A 221 -1.15 -14.39 -21.66
CA PRO A 221 -0.51 -13.17 -22.09
C PRO A 221 -1.48 -12.33 -22.94
N SER A 222 -1.58 -11.04 -22.67
CA SER A 222 -2.40 -10.09 -23.44
C SER A 222 -1.79 -8.70 -23.42
N GLN A 223 -1.56 -8.10 -24.59
CA GLN A 223 -1.03 -6.74 -24.75
C GLN A 223 0.26 -6.47 -23.94
N GLY A 224 1.17 -7.45 -23.89
CA GLY A 224 2.42 -7.33 -23.13
C GLY A 224 2.28 -7.46 -21.62
N ARG A 225 1.10 -7.88 -21.12
CA ARG A 225 0.82 -8.16 -19.72
C ARG A 225 0.46 -9.63 -19.53
N LEU A 226 0.60 -10.12 -18.30
CA LEU A 226 0.06 -11.43 -17.89
C LEU A 226 -1.26 -11.20 -17.15
N ILE A 227 -2.34 -11.77 -17.67
CA ILE A 227 -3.67 -11.72 -17.04
C ILE A 227 -3.94 -13.08 -16.42
N ALA A 228 -4.06 -13.14 -15.10
CA ALA A 228 -4.40 -14.36 -14.38
C ALA A 228 -5.85 -14.30 -13.88
N PHE A 229 -6.58 -15.40 -14.09
CA PHE A 229 -7.97 -15.56 -13.69
C PHE A 229 -8.05 -16.49 -12.50
N PHE A 230 -8.75 -16.06 -11.47
CA PHE A 230 -8.95 -16.80 -10.23
C PHE A 230 -10.43 -17.11 -10.02
N LYS A 231 -10.70 -18.22 -9.34
CA LYS A 231 -12.05 -18.56 -8.85
C LYS A 231 -12.00 -18.97 -7.39
N ARG A 232 -13.13 -18.86 -6.70
CA ARG A 232 -13.33 -19.52 -5.40
C ARG A 232 -14.78 -19.92 -5.20
N SER A 233 -15.02 -20.84 -4.27
CA SER A 233 -16.36 -21.08 -3.77
C SER A 233 -16.75 -19.94 -2.82
N GLY A 234 -17.75 -19.15 -3.19
CA GLY A 234 -18.35 -18.14 -2.33
C GLY A 234 -19.19 -18.77 -1.21
N THR A 235 -19.31 -18.03 -0.12
CA THR A 235 -20.29 -18.29 0.94
C THR A 235 -21.28 -17.13 0.94
N GLU A 236 -22.50 -17.35 0.48
CA GLU A 236 -23.63 -16.46 0.82
C GLU A 236 -23.99 -16.59 2.31
#